data_AF-A0A4C1VTZ2-F1
#
_entry.id   AF-A0A4C1VTZ2-F1
#
_cell.length_a   1.000
_cell.length_b   1.000
_cell.length_c   1.000
_cell.angle_alpha   90.00
_cell.angle_beta   90.00
_cell.angle_gamma   90.00
#
_symmetry.space_group_name_H-M   'P 1'
#
loop_
_entity.id
_entity.type
_entity.pdbx_description
1 polymer ?
#
loop_
_entity_poly.entity_id
_entity_poly.type
_entity_poly.pdbx_seq_one_letter_code
_entity_poly.pdbx_strand_id
1 'polypeptide(L)'
;MSERRSKKATAEVESPVAGTLTSVGEVTMGNVKDNDEYDDDSLLSGSNVDMIKGLHAAIRNINAIVTSSTSKLNKADISSIAAFGQDIFAIVATLQVNLFEFEVQVARVHREINYILVEAPTVGAGPVMARADTYAAKLKLPK
;
A
#
# COMPACT_ATOMS: atom_id res chain seq x y z
N MET A 1 -29.22 1.91 81.16
CA MET A 1 -30.26 1.46 80.21
C MET A 1 -30.11 -0.04 79.96
N SER A 2 -31.09 -0.66 79.32
CA SER A 2 -31.38 -2.10 79.42
C SER A 2 -30.35 -3.05 78.79
N GLU A 3 -30.27 -4.27 79.34
CA GLU A 3 -29.82 -5.46 78.62
C GLU A 3 -30.73 -5.80 77.43
N ARG A 4 -30.24 -6.64 76.49
CA ARG A 4 -30.87 -7.95 76.20
C ARG A 4 -30.05 -8.83 75.26
N ARG A 5 -30.05 -10.14 75.55
CA ARG A 5 -29.67 -11.23 74.62
C ARG A 5 -30.70 -11.34 73.48
N SER A 6 -30.32 -11.92 72.34
CA SER A 6 -30.87 -13.22 71.87
C SER A 6 -30.28 -13.72 70.53
N LYS A 7 -30.42 -15.03 70.27
CA LYS A 7 -30.10 -15.72 69.01
C LYS A 7 -31.38 -16.12 68.26
N LYS A 8 -31.34 -16.20 66.93
CA LYS A 8 -32.27 -16.92 66.01
C LYS A 8 -31.55 -17.04 64.63
N ALA A 9 -31.55 -18.10 63.81
CA ALA A 9 -32.47 -19.23 63.53
C ALA A 9 -33.82 -18.79 62.91
N THR A 10 -34.38 -19.36 61.83
CA THR A 10 -33.99 -20.41 60.84
C THR A 10 -34.35 -19.87 59.42
N ALA A 11 -34.26 -20.50 58.24
CA ALA A 11 -34.13 -21.88 57.71
C ALA A 11 -33.13 -21.85 56.51
N GLU A 12 -32.63 -22.90 55.84
CA GLU A 12 -33.04 -24.29 55.52
C GLU A 12 -34.04 -24.45 54.34
N VAL A 13 -33.50 -24.77 53.16
CA VAL A 13 -34.09 -25.58 52.07
C VAL A 13 -32.96 -26.46 51.51
N GLU A 14 -33.28 -27.65 51.03
CA GLU A 14 -32.35 -28.79 50.95
C GLU A 14 -31.62 -28.99 49.61
N SER A 15 -30.77 -30.03 49.59
CA SER A 15 -30.10 -30.67 48.42
C SER A 15 -31.11 -31.42 47.51
N PRO A 16 -30.77 -32.14 46.40
CA PRO A 16 -29.49 -32.86 46.16
C PRO A 16 -28.90 -32.96 44.72
N VAL A 17 -27.61 -33.31 44.70
CA VAL A 17 -26.91 -34.29 43.83
C VAL A 17 -26.99 -34.22 42.28
N ALA A 18 -25.78 -34.09 41.72
CA ALA A 18 -25.24 -34.54 40.42
C ALA A 18 -26.13 -35.24 39.36
N GLY A 19 -25.99 -34.78 38.12
CA GLY A 19 -26.35 -35.51 36.90
C GLY A 19 -25.33 -35.25 35.78
N THR A 20 -24.32 -36.12 35.63
CA THR A 20 -23.36 -36.08 34.52
C THR A 20 -23.86 -36.85 33.31
N LEU A 21 -23.97 -36.22 32.14
CA LEU A 21 -23.76 -36.90 30.84
C LEU A 21 -23.22 -35.94 29.77
N THR A 22 -21.99 -36.23 29.36
CA THR A 22 -21.47 -36.20 27.98
C THR A 22 -22.11 -35.27 26.94
N SER A 23 -21.32 -34.29 26.47
CA SER A 23 -21.20 -34.05 25.02
C SER A 23 -19.72 -33.99 24.66
N VAL A 24 -19.28 -34.92 23.79
CA VAL A 24 -17.93 -34.92 23.20
C VAL A 24 -18.02 -34.14 21.89
N GLY A 25 -17.33 -33.01 21.83
CA GLY A 25 -17.41 -32.04 20.73
C GLY A 25 -16.04 -31.58 20.24
N GLU A 26 -15.18 -32.56 19.94
CA GLU A 26 -14.01 -32.50 19.04
C GLU A 26 -13.14 -31.23 19.03
N VAL A 27 -11.91 -31.35 19.55
CA VAL A 27 -10.84 -30.35 19.38
C VAL A 27 -10.40 -30.33 17.91
N THR A 28 -11.06 -29.48 17.11
CA THR A 28 -10.59 -29.16 15.76
C THR A 28 -9.40 -28.21 15.86
N MET A 29 -8.20 -28.74 15.65
CA MET A 29 -7.01 -27.93 15.34
C MET A 29 -7.26 -27.24 13.98
N GLY A 30 -7.91 -26.08 14.03
CA GLY A 30 -8.36 -25.28 12.90
C GLY A 30 -7.23 -24.57 12.15
N ASN A 31 -6.22 -25.32 11.74
CA ASN A 31 -5.22 -24.97 10.73
C ASN A 31 -4.57 -23.58 10.93
N VAL A 32 -3.54 -23.51 11.78
CA VAL A 32 -2.51 -22.48 11.62
C VAL A 32 -1.89 -22.71 10.25
N LYS A 33 -2.30 -21.90 9.27
CA LYS A 33 -1.61 -21.85 7.98
C LYS A 33 -0.31 -21.10 8.19
N ASP A 34 0.75 -21.86 8.42
CA ASP A 34 2.13 -21.45 8.17
C ASP A 34 2.30 -21.22 6.65
N ASN A 35 1.71 -20.14 6.17
CA ASN A 35 1.82 -19.66 4.80
C ASN A 35 2.96 -18.61 4.76
N ASP A 36 4.13 -19.02 5.25
CA ASP A 36 5.42 -18.30 5.11
C ASP A 36 5.93 -18.38 3.65
N GLU A 37 5.04 -18.10 2.71
CA GLU A 37 5.34 -17.91 1.30
C GLU A 37 5.77 -16.45 1.13
N TYR A 38 7.01 -16.19 1.55
CA TYR A 38 7.71 -14.93 1.29
C TYR A 38 7.98 -14.82 -0.21
N ASP A 39 7.00 -14.33 -0.96
CA ASP A 39 7.13 -13.94 -2.37
C ASP A 39 8.10 -12.74 -2.50
N ASP A 40 9.40 -12.99 -2.38
CA ASP A 40 10.50 -12.01 -2.44
C ASP A 40 10.47 -11.21 -3.78
N ASP A 41 9.98 -11.83 -4.85
CA ASP A 41 9.76 -11.22 -6.18
C ASP A 41 8.55 -10.25 -6.25
N SER A 42 7.58 -10.35 -5.32
CA SER A 42 6.31 -9.60 -5.40
C SER A 42 6.49 -8.09 -5.18
N LEU A 43 7.51 -7.70 -4.39
CA LEU A 43 7.82 -6.29 -4.09
C LEU A 43 8.27 -5.51 -5.34
N LEU A 44 8.86 -6.20 -6.33
CA LEU A 44 9.25 -5.61 -7.63
C LEU A 44 8.13 -5.67 -8.69
N SER A 45 7.16 -6.57 -8.52
CA SER A 45 6.02 -6.79 -9.44
C SER A 45 4.78 -5.96 -9.10
N GLY A 46 4.66 -5.50 -7.85
CA GLY A 46 3.55 -4.68 -7.37
C GLY A 46 3.43 -3.31 -8.04
N SER A 47 2.23 -2.75 -8.10
CA SER A 47 2.02 -1.36 -8.51
C SER A 47 2.63 -0.40 -7.48
N ASN A 48 3.21 0.73 -7.93
CA ASN A 48 3.66 1.82 -7.06
C ASN A 48 2.60 2.24 -6.01
N VAL A 49 1.31 2.15 -6.37
CA VAL A 49 0.20 2.47 -5.46
C VAL A 49 0.06 1.43 -4.34
N ASP A 50 0.34 0.16 -4.62
CA ASP A 50 0.29 -0.92 -3.64
C ASP A 50 1.54 -0.96 -2.76
N MET A 51 2.71 -0.61 -3.32
CA MET A 51 3.92 -0.32 -2.53
C MET A 51 3.65 0.80 -1.50
N ILE A 52 3.00 1.89 -1.90
CA ILE A 52 2.63 3.01 -1.00
C ILE A 52 1.61 2.57 0.08
N LYS A 53 0.69 1.64 -0.24
CA LYS A 53 -0.19 1.02 0.79
C LYS A 53 0.62 0.18 1.78
N GLY A 54 1.59 -0.60 1.31
CA GLY A 54 2.52 -1.38 2.14
C GLY A 54 3.33 -0.51 3.09
N LEU A 55 3.95 0.56 2.56
CA LEU A 55 4.67 1.59 3.32
C LEU A 55 3.81 2.17 4.46
N HIS A 56 2.58 2.56 4.15
CA HIS A 56 1.64 3.10 5.13
C HIS A 56 1.16 2.04 6.15
N ALA A 57 1.03 0.78 5.75
CA ALA A 57 0.70 -0.32 6.65
C ALA A 57 1.85 -0.62 7.63
N ALA A 58 3.09 -0.69 7.15
CA ALA A 58 4.28 -0.85 7.99
C ALA A 58 4.41 0.28 9.02
N ILE A 59 4.26 1.55 8.60
CA ILE A 59 4.25 2.70 9.50
C ILE A 59 3.11 2.62 10.54
N ARG A 60 1.90 2.20 10.12
CA ARG A 60 0.77 1.98 11.04
C ARG A 60 1.08 0.88 12.07
N ASN A 61 1.73 -0.21 11.66
CA ASN A 61 2.06 -1.32 12.55
C ASN A 61 3.14 -0.92 13.56
N ILE A 62 4.20 -0.22 13.12
CA ILE A 62 5.20 0.38 14.03
C ILE A 62 4.52 1.28 15.05
N ASN A 63 3.65 2.20 14.61
CA ASN A 63 2.92 3.09 15.51
C ASN A 63 2.05 2.31 16.51
N ALA A 64 1.30 1.28 16.07
CA ALA A 64 0.46 0.46 16.95
C ALA A 64 1.25 -0.27 18.05
N ILE A 65 2.48 -0.71 17.74
CA ILE A 65 3.40 -1.30 18.72
C ILE A 65 3.91 -0.22 19.71
N VAL A 66 4.42 0.89 19.17
CA VAL A 66 5.05 1.97 19.96
C VAL A 66 4.05 2.74 20.84
N THR A 67 2.79 2.88 20.41
CA THR A 67 1.70 3.49 21.19
C THR A 67 0.84 2.45 21.91
N SER A 68 1.30 1.20 22.05
CA SER A 68 0.58 0.20 22.83
C SER A 68 0.52 0.58 24.31
N SER A 69 -0.49 0.08 25.03
CA SER A 69 -0.63 0.30 26.48
C SER A 69 0.36 -0.52 27.32
N THR A 70 1.32 -1.19 26.70
CA THR A 70 2.39 -1.92 27.39
C THR A 70 3.45 -0.94 27.88
N SER A 71 3.95 -1.12 29.10
CA SER A 71 4.86 -0.15 29.73
C SER A 71 6.29 -0.15 29.18
N LYS A 72 6.64 -1.11 28.32
CA LYS A 72 7.96 -1.23 27.69
C LYS A 72 7.92 -2.20 26.50
N LEU A 73 8.56 -1.81 25.39
CA LEU A 73 8.79 -2.70 24.24
C LEU A 73 9.56 -3.96 24.64
N ASN A 74 9.07 -5.12 24.19
CA ASN A 74 9.70 -6.42 24.37
C ASN A 74 10.60 -6.80 23.17
N LYS A 75 11.25 -7.96 23.20
CA LYS A 75 12.18 -8.39 22.14
C LYS A 75 11.49 -8.64 20.79
N ALA A 76 10.27 -9.18 20.78
CA ALA A 76 9.50 -9.38 19.56
C ALA A 76 9.10 -8.04 18.95
N ASP A 77 8.61 -7.09 19.76
CA ASP A 77 8.26 -5.73 19.32
C ASP A 77 9.42 -5.05 18.56
N ILE A 78 10.63 -5.12 19.14
CA ILE A 78 11.86 -4.58 18.54
C ILE A 78 12.18 -5.29 17.22
N SER A 79 12.00 -6.61 17.15
CA SER A 79 12.22 -7.40 15.94
C SER A 79 11.21 -7.07 14.83
N SER A 80 9.93 -6.89 15.17
CA SER A 80 8.89 -6.48 14.21
C SER A 80 9.10 -5.05 13.72
N ILE A 81 9.47 -4.12 14.60
CA ILE A 81 9.83 -2.75 14.20
C ILE A 81 11.05 -2.74 13.26
N ALA A 82 12.05 -3.61 13.50
CA ALA A 82 13.20 -3.74 12.61
C ALA A 82 12.80 -4.30 11.22
N ALA A 83 11.97 -5.35 11.18
CA ALA A 83 11.45 -5.91 9.93
C ALA A 83 10.62 -4.87 9.13
N PHE A 84 9.64 -4.23 9.76
CA PHE A 84 8.88 -3.14 9.14
C PHE A 84 9.78 -1.98 8.67
N GLY A 85 10.88 -1.71 9.37
CA GLY A 85 11.90 -0.74 8.93
C GLY A 85 12.65 -1.15 7.67
N GLN A 86 12.89 -2.46 7.48
CA GLN A 86 13.46 -3.01 6.24
C GLN A 86 12.45 -2.98 5.10
N ASP A 87 11.18 -3.33 5.34
CA ASP A 87 10.09 -3.23 4.35
C ASP A 87 9.94 -1.80 3.84
N ILE A 88 9.92 -0.83 4.76
CA ILE A 88 9.87 0.62 4.46
C ILE A 88 11.05 1.03 3.58
N PHE A 89 12.26 0.57 3.88
CA PHE A 89 13.45 0.91 3.11
C PHE A 89 13.44 0.28 1.71
N ALA A 90 13.07 -0.99 1.59
CA ALA A 90 12.95 -1.70 0.32
C ALA A 90 11.91 -1.02 -0.60
N ILE A 91 10.73 -0.70 -0.06
CA ILE A 91 9.68 0.02 -0.80
C ILE A 91 10.16 1.39 -1.29
N VAL A 92 10.83 2.17 -0.42
CA VAL A 92 11.35 3.50 -0.81
C VAL A 92 12.43 3.38 -1.88
N ALA A 93 13.33 2.40 -1.79
CA ALA A 93 14.34 2.14 -2.80
C ALA A 93 13.73 1.78 -4.17
N THR A 94 12.76 0.86 -4.21
CA THR A 94 12.05 0.47 -5.44
C THR A 94 11.30 1.66 -6.06
N LEU A 95 10.58 2.44 -5.25
CA LEU A 95 9.88 3.64 -5.73
C LEU A 95 10.86 4.70 -6.28
N GLN A 96 12.06 4.83 -5.70
CA GLN A 96 13.09 5.75 -6.18
C GLN A 96 13.72 5.28 -7.51
N VAL A 97 13.94 3.97 -7.70
CA VAL A 97 14.35 3.40 -8.99
C VAL A 97 13.28 3.64 -10.05
N ASN A 98 12.02 3.32 -9.76
CA ASN A 98 10.91 3.51 -10.69
C ASN A 98 10.75 4.99 -11.09
N LEU A 99 10.94 5.93 -10.15
CA LEU A 99 10.95 7.36 -10.45
C LEU A 99 12.07 7.74 -11.43
N PHE A 100 13.29 7.29 -11.18
CA PHE A 100 14.44 7.56 -12.06
C PHE A 100 14.25 6.97 -13.47
N GLU A 101 13.67 5.77 -13.58
CA GLU A 101 13.32 5.20 -14.89
C GLU A 101 12.29 6.03 -15.64
N PHE A 102 11.27 6.57 -14.96
CA PHE A 102 10.31 7.49 -15.58
C PHE A 102 10.93 8.84 -15.97
N GLU A 103 11.84 9.40 -15.16
CA GLU A 103 12.60 10.62 -15.53
C GLU A 103 13.44 10.40 -16.80
N VAL A 104 14.13 9.26 -16.91
CA VAL A 104 14.90 8.88 -18.10
C VAL A 104 13.98 8.69 -19.32
N GLN A 105 12.82 8.05 -19.16
CA GLN A 105 11.83 7.90 -20.24
C GLN A 105 11.27 9.26 -20.70
N VAL A 106 10.91 10.15 -19.77
CA VAL A 106 10.43 11.50 -20.09
C VAL A 106 11.51 12.33 -20.79
N ALA A 107 12.76 12.30 -20.31
CA ALA A 107 13.88 12.98 -20.93
C ALA A 107 14.16 12.46 -22.36
N ARG A 108 14.03 11.13 -22.57
CA ARG A 108 14.14 10.50 -23.89
C ARG A 108 13.02 10.98 -24.83
N VAL A 109 11.75 10.91 -24.41
CA VAL A 109 10.61 11.34 -25.24
C VAL A 109 10.69 12.84 -25.55
N HIS A 110 11.10 13.67 -24.59
CA HIS A 110 11.33 15.10 -24.81
C HIS A 110 12.45 15.36 -25.85
N ARG A 111 13.52 14.56 -25.83
CA ARG A 111 14.58 14.61 -26.85
C ARG A 111 14.09 14.16 -28.23
N GLU A 112 13.29 13.10 -28.31
CA GLU A 112 12.68 12.62 -29.57
C GLU A 112 11.72 13.66 -30.16
N ILE A 113 10.89 14.31 -29.32
CA ILE A 113 10.03 15.43 -29.73
C ILE A 113 10.87 16.61 -30.25
N ASN A 114 11.90 17.04 -29.52
CA ASN A 114 12.75 18.17 -29.95
C ASN A 114 13.52 17.86 -31.25
N TYR A 115 13.95 16.61 -31.45
CA TYR A 115 14.55 16.16 -32.70
C TYR A 115 13.55 16.26 -33.87
N ILE A 116 12.33 15.74 -33.70
CA ILE A 116 11.25 15.85 -34.69
C ILE A 116 10.90 17.32 -34.98
N LEU A 117 10.89 18.21 -33.97
CA LEU A 117 10.60 19.63 -34.15
C LEU A 117 11.72 20.41 -34.86
N VAL A 118 12.97 19.92 -34.81
CA VAL A 118 14.11 20.51 -35.55
C VAL A 118 14.18 19.98 -36.99
N GLU A 119 13.81 18.73 -37.23
CA GLU A 119 13.72 18.16 -38.59
C GLU A 119 12.39 18.48 -39.30
N ALA A 120 11.34 18.83 -38.57
CA ALA A 120 10.07 19.28 -39.13
C ALA A 120 10.29 20.51 -40.01
N PRO A 121 9.96 20.45 -41.33
CA PRO A 121 10.06 21.60 -42.20
C PRO A 121 9.19 22.73 -41.64
N THR A 122 9.78 23.90 -41.39
CA THR A 122 9.06 25.07 -40.92
C THR A 122 8.08 25.53 -42.00
N VAL A 123 6.81 25.14 -41.86
CA VAL A 123 5.71 25.57 -42.74
C VAL A 123 5.31 27.01 -42.38
N GLY A 124 6.26 27.93 -42.56
CA GLY A 124 6.16 29.35 -42.22
C GLY A 124 7.09 30.17 -43.11
N ALA A 125 6.52 31.14 -43.82
CA ALA A 125 7.22 32.17 -44.58
C ALA A 125 8.07 31.75 -45.81
N GLY A 126 7.56 30.84 -46.67
CA GLY A 126 7.91 30.81 -48.11
C GLY A 126 8.21 29.42 -48.70
N PRO A 127 8.24 29.26 -50.04
CA PRO A 127 7.93 30.23 -51.10
C PRO A 127 6.53 30.02 -51.71
N VAL A 128 5.51 29.71 -50.89
CA VAL A 128 4.15 29.38 -51.38
C VAL A 128 3.54 30.51 -52.22
N MET A 129 3.79 31.78 -51.88
CA MET A 129 3.40 32.96 -52.69
C MET A 129 4.03 32.90 -54.10
N ALA A 130 5.37 32.84 -54.19
CA ALA A 130 6.08 32.79 -55.48
C ALA A 130 5.69 31.57 -56.34
N ARG A 131 5.26 30.47 -55.71
CA ARG A 131 4.73 29.28 -56.41
C ARG A 131 3.33 29.51 -56.96
N ALA A 132 2.47 30.28 -56.30
CA ALA A 132 1.16 30.68 -56.82
C ALA A 132 1.31 31.59 -58.05
N ASP A 133 2.22 32.57 -57.99
CA ASP A 133 2.54 33.46 -59.12
C ASP A 133 3.01 32.69 -60.36
N THR A 134 3.73 31.56 -60.17
CA THR A 134 4.18 30.72 -61.30
C THR A 134 3.06 29.96 -62.01
N TYR A 135 1.90 29.75 -61.37
CA TYR A 135 0.72 29.18 -62.01
C TYR A 135 -0.11 30.26 -62.72
N ALA A 136 -0.30 31.42 -62.08
CA ALA A 136 -1.00 32.56 -62.68
C ALA A 136 -0.34 33.01 -63.99
N ALA A 137 1.00 33.11 -64.01
CA ALA A 137 1.76 33.51 -65.21
C ALA A 137 1.69 32.51 -66.38
N LYS A 138 1.24 31.26 -66.15
CA LYS A 138 1.07 30.23 -67.21
C LYS A 138 -0.36 30.12 -67.71
N LEU A 139 -1.34 30.50 -66.90
CA LEU A 139 -2.73 30.68 -67.32
C LEU A 139 -2.87 32.01 -68.06
N LYS A 140 -2.66 31.99 -69.38
CA LYS A 140 -3.01 33.11 -70.29
C LYS A 140 -4.53 33.29 -70.36
N LEU A 141 -5.10 33.85 -69.29
CA LEU A 141 -6.49 34.28 -69.26
C LEU A 141 -6.67 35.45 -70.24
N PRO A 142 -7.68 35.41 -71.14
CA PRO A 142 -8.03 36.57 -71.94
C PRO A 142 -8.55 37.70 -71.04
N LYS A 143 -8.45 38.94 -71.55
CA LYS A 143 -9.09 40.12 -70.97
C LYS A 143 -10.54 40.24 -71.45
#